data_AF-A0A1D1XDL9-F1
#
_entry.id   AF-A0A1D1XDL9-F1
#
_cell.length_a   1.000
_cell.length_b   1.000
_cell.length_c   1.000
_cell.angle_alpha   90.00
_cell.angle_beta   90.00
_cell.angle_gamma   90.00
#
_symmetry.space_group_name_H-M   'P 1'
#
loop_
_entity.id
_entity.type
_entity.pdbx_description
1 polymer ?
#
loop_
_entity_poly.entity_id
_entity_poly.type
_entity_poly.pdbx_seq_one_letter_code
_entity_poly.pdbx_strand_id
1 'polypeptide(L)'
;LLQDAARVILKTKSTQAVGFVRSEGDRDVVYVAFRGSEVWDDWLVNGQFTQINMYRGKVSFGMVHRGFVEALGLLLSEDFDRGFPRDLPIWQSEPTAYYAVREWATSQLEMANEKGKPTLLRVVGHSQGGALAILFTSLLRLHEWQLETDKVEVITLGQPRVGDTTFASAVRRHYDPMGKLRYGISYTRMVYRHDPVTRLPCDDDPYLKNGEDSNSRYRHFGTCLYYHGWFNKIRLGEGKPLWNPNLFDWALSELEKEKKEDEELAQQYERMLHENKLLQFIRMFNAVGFLPFHNPENYLDAARWGSCKRPPGFMSRILHLPFSGNTRC
;
A
#
# COMPACT_ATOMS: atom_id res chain seq x y z
N LEU A 1 -5.20 -23.29 12.04
CA LEU A 1 -4.66 -23.84 10.78
C LEU A 1 -3.65 -22.90 10.10
N LEU A 2 -3.94 -21.62 9.81
CA LEU A 2 -2.92 -20.68 9.29
C LEU A 2 -2.00 -20.08 10.38
N GLN A 3 -2.48 -19.99 11.63
CA GLN A 3 -1.70 -19.42 12.74
C GLN A 3 -0.48 -20.28 13.14
N ASP A 4 -0.51 -21.60 12.89
CA ASP A 4 0.55 -22.51 13.34
C ASP A 4 1.75 -22.60 12.37
N ALA A 5 1.63 -22.07 11.14
CA ALA A 5 2.69 -22.07 10.13
C ALA A 5 3.34 -20.70 9.92
N ALA A 6 2.73 -19.63 10.43
CA ALA A 6 3.24 -18.27 10.30
C ALA A 6 4.33 -18.00 11.35
N ARG A 7 5.52 -17.61 10.87
CA ARG A 7 6.62 -17.16 11.73
C ARG A 7 6.63 -15.65 11.81
N VAL A 8 6.81 -15.12 13.02
CA VAL A 8 7.13 -13.70 13.19
C VAL A 8 8.56 -13.50 12.70
N ILE A 9 8.72 -12.74 11.61
CA ILE A 9 10.04 -12.37 11.08
C ILE A 9 10.64 -11.28 11.98
N LEU A 10 9.81 -10.28 12.28
CA LEU A 10 10.21 -9.13 13.07
C LEU A 10 8.99 -8.56 13.81
N LYS A 11 9.21 -8.13 15.04
CA LYS A 11 8.27 -7.31 15.81
C LYS A 11 9.02 -6.20 16.54
N THR A 12 9.04 -5.00 15.95
CA THR A 12 9.54 -3.78 16.60
C THR A 12 8.37 -2.93 17.10
N LYS A 13 8.69 -1.80 17.74
CA LYS A 13 7.68 -0.79 18.10
C LYS A 13 6.99 -0.19 16.86
N SER A 14 7.73 -0.02 15.76
CA SER A 14 7.24 0.67 14.55
C SER A 14 6.71 -0.26 13.47
N THR A 15 7.19 -1.51 13.39
CA THR A 15 6.89 -2.42 12.29
C THR A 15 6.79 -3.86 12.74
N GLN A 16 5.84 -4.59 12.17
CA GLN A 16 5.70 -6.03 12.35
C GLN A 16 5.62 -6.70 10.98
N ALA A 17 6.37 -7.78 10.81
CA ALA A 17 6.35 -8.59 9.62
C ALA A 17 6.25 -10.07 10.01
N VAL A 18 5.37 -10.79 9.32
CA VAL A 18 5.22 -12.23 9.45
C VAL A 18 5.48 -12.88 8.09
N GLY A 19 5.94 -14.11 8.11
CA GLY A 19 6.16 -14.87 6.89
C GLY A 19 5.96 -16.35 7.07
N PHE A 20 5.67 -17.01 5.96
CA PHE A 20 5.51 -18.45 5.89
C PHE A 20 5.78 -18.93 4.46
N VAL A 21 5.98 -20.23 4.29
CA VAL A 21 6.13 -20.84 2.96
C VAL A 21 4.95 -21.78 2.74
N ARG A 22 4.40 -21.78 1.52
CA ARG A 22 3.28 -22.65 1.14
C ARG A 22 3.44 -23.11 -0.29
N SER A 23 3.26 -24.40 -0.55
CA SER A 23 3.12 -24.92 -1.91
C SER A 23 1.75 -24.57 -2.48
N GLU A 24 1.72 -24.00 -3.68
CA GLU A 24 0.52 -23.62 -4.42
C GLU A 24 0.56 -24.27 -5.82
N GLY A 25 -0.02 -25.46 -5.93
CA GLY A 25 0.07 -26.24 -7.17
C GLY A 25 1.52 -26.67 -7.44
N ASP A 26 2.07 -26.17 -8.54
CA ASP A 26 3.41 -26.50 -9.05
C ASP A 26 4.53 -25.60 -8.47
N ARG A 27 4.19 -24.55 -7.73
CA ARG A 27 5.16 -23.58 -7.20
C ARG A 27 5.21 -23.57 -5.67
N ASP A 28 6.36 -23.23 -5.11
CA ASP A 28 6.49 -22.88 -3.69
C ASP A 28 6.42 -21.35 -3.55
N VAL A 29 5.53 -20.87 -2.68
CA VAL A 29 5.32 -19.44 -2.44
C VAL A 29 5.86 -19.07 -1.07
N VAL A 30 6.84 -18.16 -1.04
CA VAL A 30 7.33 -17.50 0.17
C VAL A 30 6.49 -16.25 0.39
N TYR A 31 5.74 -16.24 1.49
CA TYR A 31 4.91 -15.12 1.89
C TYR A 31 5.64 -14.22 2.87
N VAL A 32 5.56 -12.91 2.63
CA VAL A 32 5.93 -11.86 3.57
C VAL A 32 4.73 -10.94 3.71
N ALA A 33 4.24 -10.74 4.94
CA ALA A 33 3.14 -9.84 5.23
C ALA A 33 3.58 -8.76 6.22
N PHE A 34 3.51 -7.50 5.80
CA PHE A 34 3.70 -6.34 6.68
C PHE A 34 2.38 -5.97 7.34
N ARG A 35 2.42 -5.79 8.66
CA ARG A 35 1.28 -5.29 9.42
C ARG A 35 1.16 -3.77 9.26
N GLY A 36 -0.07 -3.28 9.14
CA GLY A 36 -0.36 -1.85 9.31
C GLY A 36 -0.31 -1.42 10.79
N SER A 37 -0.33 -0.12 11.03
CA SER A 37 -0.42 0.43 12.38
C SER A 37 -1.78 0.11 13.02
N GLU A 38 -1.77 -0.19 14.32
CA GLU A 38 -3.00 -0.37 15.11
C GLU A 38 -3.72 0.97 15.35
N VAL A 39 -2.96 2.07 15.43
CA VAL A 39 -3.46 3.43 15.65
C VAL A 39 -3.29 4.24 14.37
N TRP A 40 -4.37 4.30 13.62
CA TRP A 40 -4.50 5.08 12.39
C TRP A 40 -4.46 6.58 12.62
N ASP A 41 -4.97 6.99 13.77
CA ASP A 41 -5.04 8.38 14.19
C ASP A 41 -3.63 8.98 14.29
N ASP A 42 -2.62 8.24 14.75
CA ASP A 42 -1.26 8.76 14.87
C ASP A 42 -0.61 9.06 13.50
N TRP A 43 -0.89 8.31 12.44
CA TRP A 43 -0.33 8.58 11.11
C TRP A 43 -1.06 9.72 10.40
N LEU A 44 -2.39 9.78 10.51
CA LEU A 44 -3.24 10.81 9.90
C LEU A 44 -3.11 12.16 10.63
N VAL A 45 -3.21 12.17 11.97
CA VAL A 45 -3.26 13.38 12.82
C VAL A 45 -1.91 14.08 12.90
N ASN A 46 -0.81 13.33 12.85
CA ASN A 46 0.52 13.95 12.82
C ASN A 46 0.84 14.61 11.47
N GLY A 47 0.05 14.36 10.42
CA GLY A 47 0.12 15.09 9.14
C GLY A 47 1.51 15.06 8.48
N GLN A 48 2.36 14.10 8.82
CA GLN A 48 3.74 14.05 8.36
C GLN A 48 3.83 13.47 6.95
N PHE A 49 3.16 14.11 5.99
CA PHE A 49 3.25 13.82 4.55
C PHE A 49 4.56 14.31 3.93
N THR A 50 5.60 14.43 4.74
CA THR A 50 6.90 14.90 4.27
C THR A 50 7.58 13.79 3.47
N GLN A 51 8.10 14.16 2.31
CA GLN A 51 8.85 13.27 1.46
C GLN A 51 10.35 13.47 1.63
N ILE A 52 11.12 12.45 1.27
CA ILE A 52 12.56 12.53 1.10
C ILE A 52 12.91 12.02 -0.30
N ASN A 53 13.73 12.78 -1.02
CA ASN A 53 14.21 12.38 -2.32
C ASN A 53 15.39 11.42 -2.17
N MET A 54 15.45 10.37 -2.98
CA MET A 54 16.54 9.41 -3.00
C MET A 54 17.49 9.71 -4.16
N TYR A 55 18.67 10.26 -3.91
CA TYR A 55 19.67 10.55 -4.93
C TYR A 55 20.85 9.58 -4.89
N ARG A 56 21.25 9.06 -6.05
CA ARG A 56 22.57 8.46 -6.25
C ARG A 56 23.36 9.34 -7.20
N GLY A 57 24.29 10.12 -6.66
CA GLY A 57 24.99 11.18 -7.40
C GLY A 57 24.02 12.23 -7.92
N LYS A 58 23.96 12.44 -9.24
CA LYS A 58 23.02 13.38 -9.90
C LYS A 58 21.67 12.75 -10.29
N VAL A 59 21.50 11.44 -10.06
CA VAL A 59 20.31 10.70 -10.47
C VAL A 59 19.34 10.60 -9.29
N SER A 60 18.11 11.08 -9.48
CA SER A 60 17.02 10.87 -8.54
C SER A 60 16.32 9.54 -8.81
N PHE A 61 16.06 8.79 -7.74
CA PHE A 61 15.14 7.64 -7.70
C PHE A 61 13.75 8.04 -7.20
N GLY A 62 13.48 9.34 -7.10
CA GLY A 62 12.22 9.91 -6.69
C GLY A 62 12.05 10.08 -5.19
N MET A 63 10.94 10.74 -4.86
CA MET A 63 10.58 11.12 -3.50
C MET A 63 9.68 10.05 -2.86
N VAL A 64 9.98 9.67 -1.62
CA VAL A 64 9.21 8.69 -0.83
C VAL A 64 8.82 9.25 0.53
N HIS A 65 7.70 8.77 1.08
CA HIS A 65 7.21 9.22 2.40
C HIS A 65 8.21 8.88 3.52
N ARG A 66 8.63 9.91 4.28
CA ARG A 66 9.63 9.77 5.37
C ARG A 66 9.23 8.76 6.44
N GLY A 67 7.99 8.84 6.92
CA GLY A 67 7.48 7.86 7.91
C GLY A 67 7.53 6.39 7.46
N PHE A 68 7.38 6.09 6.16
CA PHE A 68 7.51 4.71 5.67
C PHE A 68 8.98 4.26 5.60
N VAL A 69 9.90 5.18 5.30
CA VAL A 69 11.34 4.94 5.37
C VAL A 69 11.76 4.62 6.81
N GLU A 70 11.32 5.43 7.78
CA GLU A 70 11.59 5.22 9.20
C GLU A 70 10.96 3.93 9.74
N ALA A 71 9.75 3.59 9.29
CA ALA A 71 9.10 2.33 9.66
C ALA A 71 9.89 1.11 9.17
N LEU A 72 10.55 1.19 8.01
CA LEU A 72 11.50 0.16 7.58
C LEU A 72 12.83 0.18 8.37
N GLY A 73 13.01 1.16 9.25
CA GLY A 73 14.20 1.38 10.07
C GLY A 73 15.38 1.93 9.28
N LEU A 74 15.11 2.67 8.20
CA LEU A 74 16.15 3.26 7.34
C LEU A 74 16.43 4.71 7.73
N LEU A 75 17.59 5.23 7.31
CA LEU A 75 18.02 6.58 7.66
C LEU A 75 17.40 7.60 6.70
N LEU A 76 16.95 8.74 7.25
CA LEU A 76 16.47 9.87 6.46
C LEU A 76 17.64 10.66 5.87
N SER A 77 18.21 10.17 4.78
CA SER A 77 19.22 10.87 3.99
C SER A 77 18.81 10.95 2.53
N GLU A 78 19.06 12.10 1.91
CA GLU A 78 18.87 12.25 0.46
C GLU A 78 19.94 11.52 -0.35
N ASP A 79 21.11 11.26 0.25
CA ASP A 79 22.09 10.36 -0.33
C ASP A 79 21.60 8.91 -0.18
N PHE A 80 21.34 8.26 -1.32
CA PHE A 80 20.73 6.93 -1.36
C PHE A 80 21.61 5.89 -0.66
N ASP A 81 22.92 5.91 -0.89
CA ASP A 81 23.83 4.89 -0.34
C ASP A 81 24.04 5.08 1.17
N ARG A 82 23.87 6.30 1.70
CA ARG A 82 23.86 6.58 3.13
C ARG A 82 22.51 6.30 3.80
N GLY A 83 21.40 6.71 3.16
CA GLY A 83 20.04 6.60 3.70
C GLY A 83 19.49 5.17 3.64
N PHE A 84 19.82 4.50 2.55
CA PHE A 84 19.36 3.17 2.15
C PHE A 84 20.59 2.33 1.83
N PRO A 85 21.45 2.02 2.81
CA PRO A 85 22.63 1.22 2.53
C PRO A 85 22.21 -0.15 1.97
N ARG A 86 22.99 -0.63 0.99
CA ARG A 86 22.71 -1.94 0.38
C ARG A 86 22.88 -3.05 1.41
N ASP A 87 23.85 -2.97 2.29
CA ASP A 87 24.13 -3.98 3.31
C ASP A 87 23.95 -3.38 4.71
N LEU A 88 23.62 -4.22 5.70
CA LEU A 88 23.45 -3.74 7.08
C LEU A 88 24.75 -3.06 7.53
N PRO A 89 24.71 -1.79 7.98
CA PRO A 89 25.92 -1.10 8.39
C PRO A 89 26.60 -1.76 9.59
N ILE A 90 27.93 -1.82 9.59
CA ILE A 90 28.74 -2.50 10.62
C ILE A 90 28.45 -1.97 12.04
N TRP A 91 28.12 -0.68 12.17
CA TRP A 91 27.80 -0.04 13.44
C TRP A 91 26.38 -0.31 13.95
N GLN A 92 25.55 -1.03 13.20
CA GLN A 92 24.19 -1.37 13.58
C GLN A 92 24.12 -2.83 14.05
N SER A 93 23.98 -3.03 15.36
CA SER A 93 24.02 -4.36 15.98
C SER A 93 22.79 -5.22 15.70
N GLU A 94 21.62 -4.58 15.50
CA GLU A 94 20.35 -5.26 15.27
C GLU A 94 19.81 -4.94 13.88
N PRO A 95 19.36 -5.95 13.10
CA PRO A 95 18.87 -5.72 11.76
C PRO A 95 17.58 -4.89 11.80
N THR A 96 17.51 -3.89 10.93
CA THR A 96 16.30 -3.08 10.76
C THR A 96 15.22 -3.90 10.06
N ALA A 97 13.99 -3.37 10.00
CA ALA A 97 12.90 -4.12 9.38
C ALA A 97 13.16 -4.46 7.91
N TYR A 98 13.78 -3.55 7.16
CA TYR A 98 14.20 -3.82 5.80
C TYR A 98 15.17 -5.02 5.72
N TYR A 99 16.26 -5.00 6.49
CA TYR A 99 17.26 -6.06 6.42
C TYR A 99 16.73 -7.39 6.96
N ALA A 100 16.05 -7.39 8.11
CA ALA A 100 15.50 -8.62 8.71
C ALA A 100 14.55 -9.35 7.74
N VAL A 101 13.66 -8.62 7.08
CA VAL A 101 12.71 -9.20 6.13
C VAL A 101 13.40 -9.67 4.84
N ARG A 102 14.39 -8.91 4.35
CA ARG A 102 15.17 -9.31 3.17
C ARG A 102 15.96 -10.58 3.40
N GLU A 103 16.71 -10.68 4.51
CA GLU A 103 17.52 -11.86 4.80
C GLU A 103 16.64 -13.09 5.02
N TRP A 104 15.52 -12.92 5.75
CA TRP A 104 14.55 -14.01 5.93
C TRP A 104 13.97 -14.48 4.59
N ALA A 105 13.52 -13.56 3.73
CA ALA A 105 12.95 -13.91 2.44
C ALA A 105 13.97 -14.59 1.52
N THR A 106 15.21 -14.09 1.47
CA THR A 106 16.31 -14.69 0.71
C THR A 106 16.54 -16.14 1.15
N SER A 107 16.70 -16.36 2.46
CA SER A 107 16.91 -17.68 3.03
C SER A 107 15.75 -18.65 2.75
N GLN A 108 14.49 -18.20 2.86
CA GLN A 108 13.34 -19.05 2.55
C GLN A 108 13.24 -19.40 1.06
N LEU A 109 13.62 -18.49 0.16
CA LEU A 109 13.61 -18.74 -1.28
C LEU A 109 14.70 -19.75 -1.68
N GLU A 110 15.90 -19.63 -1.11
CA GLU A 110 16.99 -20.60 -1.32
C GLU A 110 16.55 -22.01 -0.90
N MET A 111 16.00 -22.16 0.31
CA MET A 111 15.48 -23.45 0.81
C MET A 111 14.30 -23.99 -0.02
N ALA A 112 13.45 -23.11 -0.58
CA ALA A 112 12.36 -23.53 -1.44
C ALA A 112 12.87 -24.01 -2.81
N ASN A 113 13.89 -23.33 -3.35
CA ASN A 113 14.45 -23.63 -4.66
C ASN A 113 15.23 -24.96 -4.67
N GLU A 114 15.85 -25.36 -3.57
CA GLU A 114 16.50 -26.68 -3.41
C GLU A 114 15.56 -27.87 -3.70
N LYS A 115 14.24 -27.67 -3.58
CA LYS A 115 13.23 -28.69 -3.88
C LYS A 115 12.95 -28.84 -5.38
N GLY A 116 13.55 -28.00 -6.23
CA GLY A 116 13.43 -28.04 -7.69
C GLY A 116 12.08 -27.55 -8.24
N LYS A 117 11.28 -26.84 -7.43
CA LYS A 117 10.02 -26.22 -7.86
C LYS A 117 10.23 -24.74 -8.18
N PRO A 118 9.52 -24.18 -9.17
CA PRO A 118 9.43 -22.73 -9.34
C PRO A 118 9.07 -22.05 -8.03
N THR A 119 9.71 -20.93 -7.73
CA THR A 119 9.49 -20.19 -6.48
C THR A 119 8.92 -18.80 -6.75
N LEU A 120 8.07 -18.34 -5.85
CA LEU A 120 7.46 -17.02 -5.89
C LEU A 120 7.62 -16.33 -4.54
N LEU A 121 8.19 -15.13 -4.52
CA LEU A 121 8.07 -14.24 -3.37
C LEU A 121 6.78 -13.44 -3.48
N ARG A 122 5.88 -13.59 -2.51
CA ARG A 122 4.65 -12.80 -2.41
C ARG A 122 4.71 -11.87 -1.20
N VAL A 123 4.82 -10.57 -1.47
CA VAL A 123 4.85 -9.52 -0.44
C VAL A 123 3.47 -8.87 -0.36
N VAL A 124 2.86 -8.89 0.82
CA VAL A 124 1.52 -8.37 1.03
C VAL A 124 1.48 -7.38 2.19
N GLY A 125 0.46 -6.53 2.17
CA GLY A 125 0.22 -5.63 3.29
C GLY A 125 -1.11 -4.91 3.16
N HIS A 126 -1.79 -4.78 4.29
CA HIS A 126 -2.93 -3.89 4.41
C HIS A 126 -2.43 -2.53 4.88
N SER A 127 -2.95 -1.46 4.29
CA SER A 127 -2.72 -0.09 4.70
C SER A 127 -1.28 0.42 4.72
N GLN A 128 -0.79 0.94 5.86
CA GLN A 128 0.63 1.24 6.09
C GLN A 128 1.47 0.00 5.78
N GLY A 129 1.03 -1.20 6.15
CA GLY A 129 1.71 -2.44 5.75
C GLY A 129 1.80 -2.59 4.24
N GLY A 130 0.77 -2.15 3.49
CA GLY A 130 0.81 -2.08 2.03
C GLY A 130 1.84 -1.08 1.51
N ALA A 131 1.99 0.07 2.17
CA ALA A 131 3.05 1.03 1.87
C ALA A 131 4.45 0.46 2.12
N LEU A 132 4.65 -0.24 3.25
CA LEU A 132 5.91 -0.92 3.56
C LEU A 132 6.20 -2.04 2.55
N ALA A 133 5.19 -2.81 2.14
CA ALA A 133 5.32 -3.89 1.18
C ALA A 133 5.87 -3.40 -0.17
N ILE A 134 5.29 -2.33 -0.75
CA ILE A 134 5.81 -1.81 -2.01
C ILE A 134 7.17 -1.13 -1.83
N LEU A 135 7.38 -0.38 -0.74
CA LEU A 135 8.65 0.32 -0.52
C LEU A 135 9.80 -0.68 -0.34
N PHE A 136 9.56 -1.74 0.44
CA PHE A 136 10.49 -2.86 0.60
C PHE A 136 10.87 -3.47 -0.76
N THR A 137 9.89 -3.86 -1.57
CA THR A 137 10.17 -4.46 -2.89
C THR A 137 10.84 -3.48 -3.86
N SER A 138 10.47 -2.20 -3.81
CA SER A 138 11.15 -1.14 -4.57
C SER A 138 12.62 -1.03 -4.18
N LEU A 139 12.96 -1.10 -2.89
CA LEU A 139 14.35 -1.06 -2.43
C LEU A 139 15.14 -2.30 -2.84
N LEU A 140 14.55 -3.49 -2.82
CA LEU A 140 15.18 -4.69 -3.39
C LEU A 140 15.58 -4.45 -4.86
N ARG A 141 14.68 -3.82 -5.64
CA ARG A 141 14.95 -3.45 -7.04
C ARG A 141 16.06 -2.40 -7.16
N LEU A 142 15.99 -1.31 -6.39
CA LEU A 142 16.98 -0.22 -6.45
C LEU A 142 18.38 -0.65 -5.97
N HIS A 143 18.45 -1.64 -5.09
CA HIS A 143 19.70 -2.28 -4.66
C HIS A 143 20.21 -3.36 -5.63
N GLU A 144 19.47 -3.64 -6.71
CA GLU A 144 19.74 -4.74 -7.64
C GLU A 144 19.94 -6.08 -6.88
N TRP A 145 19.15 -6.29 -5.80
CA TRP A 145 19.27 -7.46 -4.93
C TRP A 145 18.81 -8.72 -5.67
N GLN A 146 19.64 -9.74 -5.67
CA GLN A 146 19.33 -11.01 -6.33
C GLN A 146 18.58 -11.92 -5.38
N LEU A 147 17.49 -12.51 -5.88
CA LEU A 147 16.69 -13.50 -5.18
C LEU A 147 16.60 -14.72 -6.09
N GLU A 148 16.74 -15.91 -5.51
CA GLU A 148 16.56 -17.18 -6.21
C GLU A 148 15.06 -17.47 -6.37
N THR A 149 14.42 -16.69 -7.25
CA THR A 149 13.00 -16.76 -7.54
C THR A 149 12.69 -16.41 -8.98
N ASP A 150 11.62 -16.97 -9.52
CA ASP A 150 11.15 -16.63 -10.87
C ASP A 150 10.43 -15.28 -10.89
N LYS A 151 9.77 -14.94 -9.77
CA LYS A 151 8.86 -13.81 -9.69
C LYS A 151 8.75 -13.25 -8.27
N VAL A 152 8.62 -11.94 -8.21
CA VAL A 152 8.17 -11.21 -7.01
C VAL A 152 6.79 -10.60 -7.29
N GLU A 153 5.83 -10.84 -6.41
CA GLU A 153 4.48 -10.34 -6.50
C GLU A 153 4.12 -9.51 -5.28
N VAL A 154 3.76 -8.25 -5.51
CA VAL A 154 3.32 -7.32 -4.47
C VAL A 154 1.82 -7.14 -4.56
N ILE A 155 1.10 -7.45 -3.49
CA ILE A 155 -0.35 -7.25 -3.39
C ILE A 155 -0.66 -6.38 -2.17
N THR A 156 -1.18 -5.20 -2.40
CA THR A 156 -1.51 -4.26 -1.32
C THR A 156 -3.01 -4.04 -1.22
N LEU A 157 -3.50 -3.84 0.00
CA LEU A 157 -4.91 -3.64 0.31
C LEU A 157 -5.05 -2.30 1.02
N GLY A 158 -5.85 -1.36 0.50
CA GLY A 158 -6.08 -0.08 1.21
C GLY A 158 -4.82 0.78 1.38
N GLN A 159 -3.84 0.61 0.51
CA GLN A 159 -2.54 1.28 0.64
C GLN A 159 -2.63 2.80 0.38
N PRO A 160 -1.99 3.65 1.21
CA PRO A 160 -1.79 5.07 0.92
C PRO A 160 -0.73 5.27 -0.18
N ARG A 161 -0.68 6.46 -0.78
CA ARG A 161 0.39 6.82 -1.73
C ARG A 161 1.74 6.82 -1.00
N VAL A 162 2.74 6.25 -1.65
CA VAL A 162 4.06 5.98 -1.04
C VAL A 162 5.13 6.96 -1.49
N GLY A 163 5.05 7.41 -2.74
CA GLY A 163 6.03 8.29 -3.34
C GLY A 163 5.49 8.99 -4.56
N ASP A 164 6.39 9.65 -5.27
CA ASP A 164 6.09 10.53 -6.37
C ASP A 164 6.11 9.82 -7.74
N THR A 165 5.92 10.59 -8.82
CA THR A 165 5.92 10.02 -10.18
C THR A 165 7.31 9.52 -10.57
N THR A 166 8.36 10.15 -10.05
CA THR A 166 9.76 9.77 -10.27
C THR A 166 10.05 8.43 -9.62
N PHE A 167 9.59 8.20 -8.39
CA PHE A 167 9.72 6.94 -7.65
C PHE A 167 8.93 5.83 -8.35
N ALA A 168 7.68 6.13 -8.73
CA ALA A 168 6.88 5.23 -9.54
C ALA A 168 7.65 4.82 -10.80
N SER A 169 8.25 5.77 -11.52
CA SER A 169 9.00 5.52 -12.76
C SER A 169 10.32 4.79 -12.52
N ALA A 170 11.03 5.09 -11.43
CA ALA A 170 12.29 4.44 -11.07
C ALA A 170 12.10 2.94 -10.82
N VAL A 171 10.98 2.57 -10.20
CA VAL A 171 10.59 1.19 -9.90
C VAL A 171 9.88 0.53 -11.09
N ARG A 172 9.05 1.28 -11.83
CA ARG A 172 8.31 0.89 -13.05
C ARG A 172 9.18 0.87 -14.30
N ARG A 173 10.51 0.87 -14.21
CA ARG A 173 11.29 0.35 -15.34
C ARG A 173 11.05 -1.17 -15.40
N HIS A 174 9.84 -1.49 -15.91
CA HIS A 174 9.19 -2.76 -16.25
C HIS A 174 9.89 -3.46 -17.42
N TYR A 175 10.86 -2.78 -18.01
CA TYR A 175 11.95 -3.43 -18.71
C TYR A 175 13.14 -3.38 -17.77
N ASP A 176 13.63 -4.54 -17.42
CA ASP A 176 15.03 -4.73 -17.12
C ASP A 176 15.78 -4.72 -18.46
N PRO A 177 16.13 -3.55 -19.03
CA PRO A 177 16.61 -3.46 -20.40
C PRO A 177 18.00 -4.10 -20.53
N MET A 178 18.59 -4.47 -19.39
CA MET A 178 19.91 -5.04 -19.22
C MET A 178 19.88 -6.47 -18.64
N GLY A 179 18.72 -7.04 -18.32
CA GLY A 179 18.63 -8.38 -17.69
C GLY A 179 19.35 -8.50 -16.34
N LYS A 180 19.48 -7.39 -15.59
CA LYS A 180 20.15 -7.34 -14.29
C LYS A 180 19.45 -8.11 -13.16
N LEU A 181 18.13 -8.24 -13.17
CA LEU A 181 17.40 -9.06 -12.20
C LEU A 181 16.95 -10.35 -12.84
N ARG A 182 17.10 -11.44 -12.09
CA ARG A 182 16.66 -12.77 -12.51
C ARG A 182 15.14 -12.98 -12.43
N TYR A 183 14.42 -12.05 -11.81
CA TYR A 183 12.99 -12.18 -11.51
C TYR A 183 12.16 -11.00 -12.03
N GLY A 184 10.93 -11.30 -12.44
CA GLY A 184 9.92 -10.28 -12.76
C GLY A 184 9.24 -9.74 -11.51
N ILE A 185 8.94 -8.44 -11.47
CA ILE A 185 8.13 -7.82 -10.41
C ILE A 185 6.74 -7.49 -10.95
N SER A 186 5.70 -7.98 -10.26
CA SER A 186 4.32 -7.57 -10.50
C SER A 186 3.73 -6.88 -9.29
N TYR A 187 2.95 -5.82 -9.52
CA TYR A 187 2.38 -5.00 -8.47
C TYR A 187 0.90 -4.74 -8.71
N THR A 188 0.09 -5.18 -7.75
CA THR A 188 -1.36 -5.00 -7.74
C THR A 188 -1.81 -4.32 -6.46
N ARG A 189 -2.49 -3.19 -6.61
CA ARG A 189 -3.17 -2.50 -5.51
C ARG A 189 -4.65 -2.84 -5.55
N MET A 190 -5.22 -3.21 -4.41
CA MET A 190 -6.65 -3.33 -4.22
C MET A 190 -7.16 -2.09 -3.48
N VAL A 191 -8.22 -1.49 -4.01
CA VAL A 191 -8.88 -0.33 -3.42
C VAL A 191 -10.35 -0.64 -3.28
N TYR A 192 -10.88 -0.56 -2.06
CA TYR A 192 -12.27 -0.87 -1.76
C TYR A 192 -13.09 0.40 -1.59
N ARG A 193 -14.04 0.61 -2.52
CA ARG A 193 -15.05 1.67 -2.49
C ARG A 193 -14.49 3.05 -2.13
N HIS A 194 -14.80 3.48 -0.91
CA HIS A 194 -14.61 4.82 -0.39
C HIS A 194 -13.49 4.88 0.64
N ASP A 195 -12.60 3.88 0.64
CA ASP A 195 -11.47 3.81 1.56
C ASP A 195 -10.66 5.13 1.55
N PRO A 196 -10.66 5.88 2.68
CA PRO A 196 -10.04 7.19 2.78
C PRO A 196 -8.50 7.11 2.77
N VAL A 197 -7.91 6.00 3.21
CA VAL A 197 -6.45 5.86 3.33
C VAL A 197 -5.81 5.87 1.97
N THR A 198 -6.46 5.24 1.00
CA THR A 198 -5.96 5.20 -0.38
C THR A 198 -5.95 6.59 -1.02
N ARG A 199 -6.62 7.58 -0.43
CA ARG A 199 -6.71 8.96 -0.91
C ARG A 199 -5.68 9.88 -0.28
N LEU A 200 -4.79 9.33 0.55
CA LEU A 200 -3.73 10.05 1.25
C LEU A 200 -2.33 9.50 0.91
N PRO A 201 -1.28 10.31 1.05
CA PRO A 201 -1.32 11.77 1.11
C PRO A 201 -1.93 12.37 -0.16
N CYS A 202 -2.43 13.60 -0.13
CA CYS A 202 -3.04 14.23 -1.31
C CYS A 202 -2.00 14.46 -2.42
N ASP A 203 -2.46 14.42 -3.68
CA ASP A 203 -1.66 14.77 -4.85
C ASP A 203 -1.23 16.25 -4.83
N ASP A 204 -1.92 17.10 -4.06
CA ASP A 204 -1.55 18.49 -3.83
C ASP A 204 -1.01 18.61 -2.40
N ASP A 205 0.31 18.58 -2.25
CA ASP A 205 0.93 18.93 -0.97
C ASP A 205 0.79 20.46 -0.77
N PRO A 206 0.09 20.92 0.29
CA PRO A 206 -0.04 22.35 0.58
C PRO A 206 1.27 23.03 1.00
N TYR A 207 2.35 22.27 1.27
CA TYR A 207 3.67 22.77 1.59
C TYR A 207 4.60 22.88 0.37
N LEU A 208 4.24 22.30 -0.78
CA LEU A 208 4.92 22.55 -2.04
C LEU A 208 4.54 23.95 -2.51
N LYS A 209 5.53 24.84 -2.65
CA LYS A 209 5.29 26.21 -3.11
C LYS A 209 4.80 26.18 -4.55
N ASN A 210 3.87 27.08 -4.89
CA ASN A 210 3.44 27.30 -6.28
C ASN A 210 4.68 27.44 -7.18
N GLY A 211 4.91 26.48 -8.08
CA GLY A 211 6.07 26.45 -8.99
C GLY A 211 7.03 25.29 -8.82
N GLU A 212 6.90 24.44 -7.79
CA GLU A 212 7.67 23.18 -7.69
C GLU A 212 7.11 22.09 -8.61
N ASP A 213 8.01 21.26 -9.15
CA ASP A 213 7.74 20.24 -10.16
C ASP A 213 6.54 19.35 -9.79
N SER A 214 5.54 19.31 -10.68
CA SER A 214 4.38 18.41 -10.57
C SER A 214 4.75 16.94 -10.36
N ASN A 215 5.98 16.53 -10.71
CA ASN A 215 6.49 15.19 -10.51
C ASN A 215 6.78 14.84 -9.05
N SER A 216 6.99 15.82 -8.17
CA SER A 216 7.28 15.64 -6.74
C SER A 216 6.05 15.24 -5.91
N ARG A 217 4.86 15.41 -6.48
CA ARG A 217 3.58 15.10 -5.85
C ARG A 217 3.41 13.60 -5.65
N TYR A 218 2.84 13.21 -4.51
CA TYR A 218 2.44 11.83 -4.27
C TYR A 218 1.55 11.31 -5.39
N ARG A 219 1.85 10.11 -5.88
CA ARG A 219 1.03 9.44 -6.89
C ARG A 219 0.91 7.96 -6.60
N HIS A 220 -0.24 7.42 -6.99
CA HIS A 220 -0.41 5.98 -7.12
C HIS A 220 0.21 5.47 -8.42
N PHE A 221 0.76 4.26 -8.37
CA PHE A 221 1.26 3.52 -9.53
C PHE A 221 0.91 2.03 -9.41
N GLY A 222 1.29 1.22 -10.40
CA GLY A 222 0.91 -0.18 -10.51
C GLY A 222 -0.51 -0.40 -11.04
N THR A 223 -0.86 -1.68 -11.20
CA THR A 223 -2.23 -2.07 -11.56
C THR A 223 -3.15 -1.83 -10.36
N CYS A 224 -4.29 -1.17 -10.56
CA CYS A 224 -5.30 -0.99 -9.52
C CYS A 224 -6.52 -1.88 -9.81
N LEU A 225 -6.91 -2.68 -8.83
CA LEU A 225 -8.20 -3.38 -8.80
C LEU A 225 -9.13 -2.57 -7.90
N TYR A 226 -10.01 -1.79 -8.53
CA TYR A 226 -10.95 -0.93 -7.83
C TYR A 226 -12.30 -1.64 -7.68
N TYR A 227 -12.77 -1.78 -6.44
CA TYR A 227 -14.05 -2.40 -6.11
C TYR A 227 -15.07 -1.30 -5.82
N HIS A 228 -15.92 -0.98 -6.80
CA HIS A 228 -16.82 0.20 -6.77
C HIS A 228 -18.24 -0.09 -6.24
N GLY A 229 -18.53 -1.34 -5.88
CA GLY A 229 -19.82 -1.77 -5.35
C GLY A 229 -19.66 -3.04 -4.53
N TRP A 230 -20.76 -3.76 -4.29
CA TRP A 230 -20.77 -5.08 -3.64
C TRP A 230 -20.08 -6.14 -4.52
N PHE A 231 -18.74 -6.09 -4.54
CA PHE A 231 -17.78 -6.98 -5.20
C PHE A 231 -17.56 -6.78 -6.72
N ASN A 232 -18.20 -5.79 -7.34
CA ASN A 232 -17.89 -5.42 -8.72
C ASN A 232 -16.49 -4.80 -8.80
N LYS A 233 -15.61 -5.35 -9.63
CA LYS A 233 -14.23 -4.90 -9.80
C LYS A 233 -13.94 -4.38 -11.19
N ILE A 234 -13.21 -3.27 -11.26
CA ILE A 234 -12.64 -2.72 -12.48
C ILE A 234 -11.12 -2.80 -12.36
N ARG A 235 -10.46 -3.32 -13.40
CA ARG A 235 -9.00 -3.27 -13.51
C ARG A 235 -8.61 -1.97 -14.19
N LEU A 236 -7.96 -1.10 -13.44
CA LEU A 236 -7.45 0.17 -13.91
C LEU A 236 -5.94 0.01 -14.15
N GLY A 237 -5.54 0.27 -15.39
CA GLY A 237 -4.14 0.40 -15.77
C GLY A 237 -3.55 1.71 -15.27
N GLU A 238 -2.23 1.81 -15.34
CA GLU A 238 -1.50 3.02 -14.97
C GLU A 238 -1.88 4.20 -15.89
N GLY A 239 -1.99 5.42 -15.32
CA GLY A 239 -2.28 6.63 -16.09
C GLY A 239 -3.74 6.86 -16.48
N LYS A 240 -4.66 5.94 -16.17
CA LYS A 240 -6.11 6.20 -16.31
C LYS A 240 -6.58 7.18 -15.22
N PRO A 241 -7.56 8.06 -15.52
CA PRO A 241 -8.03 9.07 -14.57
C PRO A 241 -8.41 8.42 -13.24
N LEU A 242 -7.95 9.05 -12.17
CA LEU A 242 -8.02 8.56 -10.80
C LEU A 242 -9.46 8.21 -10.45
N TRP A 243 -9.75 6.92 -10.27
CA TRP A 243 -10.90 6.47 -9.47
C TRP A 243 -10.67 6.70 -7.97
N ASN A 244 -9.61 7.46 -7.63
CA ASN A 244 -9.19 7.76 -6.28
C ASN A 244 -8.81 9.25 -6.12
N PRO A 245 -9.79 10.17 -6.23
CA PRO A 245 -9.56 11.59 -5.92
C PRO A 245 -8.97 11.78 -4.52
N ASN A 246 -8.31 12.92 -4.30
CA ASN A 246 -7.82 13.31 -2.97
C ASN A 246 -8.95 13.26 -1.95
N LEU A 247 -8.60 13.02 -0.68
CA LEU A 247 -9.57 12.77 0.37
C LEU A 247 -10.59 13.91 0.47
N PHE A 248 -10.13 15.16 0.41
CA PHE A 248 -10.98 16.34 0.44
C PHE A 248 -11.86 16.45 -0.80
N ASP A 249 -11.31 16.40 -2.01
CA ASP A 249 -12.09 16.48 -3.25
C ASP A 249 -13.18 15.41 -3.31
N TRP A 250 -12.83 14.20 -2.87
CA TRP A 250 -13.78 13.10 -2.79
C TRP A 250 -14.86 13.36 -1.75
N ALA A 251 -14.49 13.72 -0.52
CA ALA A 251 -15.45 13.97 0.54
C ALA A 251 -16.38 15.14 0.22
N LEU A 252 -15.85 16.24 -0.34
CA LEU A 252 -16.63 17.36 -0.86
C LEU A 252 -17.63 16.86 -1.91
N SER A 253 -17.22 15.98 -2.82
CA SER A 253 -18.10 15.44 -3.85
C SER A 253 -19.20 14.51 -3.31
N GLU A 254 -18.96 13.79 -2.20
CA GLU A 254 -20.00 12.98 -1.56
C GLU A 254 -20.94 13.86 -0.72
N LEU A 255 -20.40 14.82 0.03
CA LEU A 255 -21.18 15.75 0.84
C LEU A 255 -22.08 16.64 -0.03
N GLU A 256 -21.63 17.03 -1.23
CA GLU A 256 -22.46 17.78 -2.18
C GLU A 256 -23.67 16.96 -2.70
N LYS A 257 -23.54 15.63 -2.77
CA LYS A 257 -24.67 14.75 -3.10
C LYS A 257 -25.67 14.71 -1.94
N GLU A 258 -25.19 14.63 -0.70
CA GLU A 258 -26.03 14.60 0.51
C GLU A 258 -26.66 15.96 0.85
N LYS A 259 -26.01 17.09 0.53
CA LYS A 259 -26.53 18.45 0.70
C LYS A 259 -27.88 18.68 0.00
N LYS A 260 -28.19 17.88 -1.02
CA LYS A 260 -29.48 17.96 -1.72
C LYS A 260 -30.65 17.38 -0.92
N GLU A 261 -30.37 16.68 0.18
CA GLU A 261 -31.36 15.92 0.94
C GLU A 261 -31.50 16.39 2.41
N ASP A 262 -30.57 17.20 2.93
CA ASP A 262 -30.58 17.71 4.33
C ASP A 262 -29.98 19.13 4.48
N GLU A 263 -30.80 20.10 4.92
CA GLU A 263 -30.47 21.52 5.08
C GLU A 263 -29.64 21.82 6.35
N GLU A 264 -29.72 20.98 7.39
CA GLU A 264 -28.93 21.15 8.62
C GLU A 264 -27.48 20.66 8.38
N LEU A 265 -27.34 19.57 7.63
CA LEU A 265 -26.05 19.07 7.15
C LEU A 265 -25.35 20.11 6.25
N ALA A 266 -26.12 20.80 5.40
CA ALA A 266 -25.64 21.90 4.56
C ALA A 266 -25.01 23.05 5.36
N GLN A 267 -25.61 23.43 6.50
CA GLN A 267 -25.10 24.50 7.36
C GLN A 267 -23.89 24.06 8.21
N GLN A 268 -23.84 22.80 8.64
CA GLN A 268 -22.63 22.24 9.25
C GLN A 268 -21.46 22.19 8.24
N TYR A 269 -21.77 21.87 6.98
CA TYR A 269 -20.80 21.84 5.88
C TYR A 269 -20.22 23.22 5.54
N GLU A 270 -21.05 24.26 5.40
CA GLU A 270 -20.54 25.61 5.13
C GLU A 270 -19.64 26.12 6.25
N ARG A 271 -19.93 25.77 7.50
CA ARG A 271 -19.04 26.06 8.64
C ARG A 271 -17.69 25.34 8.49
N MET A 272 -17.70 24.07 8.08
CA MET A 272 -16.48 23.28 7.87
C MET A 272 -15.58 23.88 6.78
N LEU A 273 -16.13 24.39 5.68
CA LEU A 273 -15.33 24.99 4.59
C LEU A 273 -14.48 26.20 5.05
N HIS A 274 -14.90 26.88 6.11
CA HIS A 274 -14.17 28.01 6.69
C HIS A 274 -13.16 27.62 7.78
N GLU A 275 -13.12 26.35 8.17
CA GLU A 275 -12.16 25.82 9.14
C GLU A 275 -10.79 25.56 8.50
N ASN A 276 -9.74 25.38 9.32
CA ASN A 276 -8.44 24.96 8.80
C ASN A 276 -8.45 23.49 8.33
N LYS A 277 -7.55 23.12 7.41
CA LYS A 277 -7.50 21.77 6.81
C LYS A 277 -7.41 20.63 7.82
N LEU A 278 -6.76 20.85 8.96
CA LEU A 278 -6.64 19.85 10.04
C LEU A 278 -7.99 19.59 10.70
N LEU A 279 -8.75 20.65 11.00
CA LEU A 279 -10.06 20.55 11.63
C LEU A 279 -11.11 19.98 10.66
N GLN A 280 -11.05 20.40 9.38
CA GLN A 280 -11.86 19.80 8.30
C GLN A 280 -11.64 18.29 8.22
N PHE A 281 -10.38 17.86 8.27
CA PHE A 281 -10.00 16.46 8.26
C PHE A 281 -10.49 15.67 9.47
N ILE A 282 -10.30 16.19 10.69
CA ILE A 282 -10.81 15.57 11.92
C ILE A 282 -12.33 15.40 11.85
N ARG A 283 -13.05 16.45 11.41
CA ARG A 283 -14.50 16.40 11.27
C ARG A 283 -14.97 15.42 10.22
N MET A 284 -14.32 15.38 9.06
CA MET A 284 -14.62 14.39 8.03
C MET A 284 -14.47 12.97 8.57
N PHE A 285 -13.39 12.70 9.31
CA PHE A 285 -13.16 11.39 9.92
C PHE A 285 -14.27 10.99 10.90
N ASN A 286 -14.74 11.94 11.71
CA ASN A 286 -15.79 11.74 12.71
C ASN A 286 -17.22 11.73 12.14
N ALA A 287 -17.51 12.50 11.09
CA ALA A 287 -18.88 12.76 10.63
C ALA A 287 -19.46 11.65 9.76
N VAL A 288 -18.64 10.93 9.00
CA VAL A 288 -19.16 10.05 7.92
C VAL A 288 -18.89 8.57 8.15
N GLY A 289 -18.28 8.20 9.29
CA GLY A 289 -18.01 6.80 9.60
C GLY A 289 -17.24 6.11 8.47
N PHE A 290 -16.15 6.72 7.99
CA PHE A 290 -15.39 6.28 6.80
C PHE A 290 -14.48 5.06 7.02
N LEU A 291 -14.17 4.73 8.28
CA LEU A 291 -13.33 3.59 8.70
C LEU A 291 -13.79 2.18 8.26
N PRO A 292 -15.09 1.86 8.11
CA PRO A 292 -15.54 0.53 7.70
C PRO A 292 -14.94 0.10 6.36
N PHE A 293 -14.84 1.01 5.38
CA PHE A 293 -14.28 0.67 4.07
C PHE A 293 -12.79 0.36 4.10
N HIS A 294 -12.12 0.77 5.16
CA HIS A 294 -10.71 0.48 5.42
C HIS A 294 -10.51 -0.79 6.27
N ASN A 295 -11.57 -1.58 6.53
CA ASN A 295 -11.44 -2.84 7.25
C ASN A 295 -10.79 -3.92 6.34
N PRO A 296 -9.72 -4.62 6.79
CA PRO A 296 -9.13 -5.75 6.05
C PRO A 296 -10.13 -6.82 5.60
N GLU A 297 -11.18 -7.09 6.38
CA GLU A 297 -12.20 -8.09 6.04
C GLU A 297 -12.93 -7.73 4.75
N ASN A 298 -13.24 -6.45 4.54
CA ASN A 298 -13.88 -5.99 3.30
C ASN A 298 -13.00 -6.25 2.07
N TYR A 299 -11.68 -6.12 2.22
CA TYR A 299 -10.73 -6.45 1.17
C TYR A 299 -10.66 -7.95 0.88
N LEU A 300 -10.68 -8.77 1.93
CA LEU A 300 -10.69 -10.23 1.80
C LEU A 300 -11.97 -10.71 1.12
N ASP A 301 -13.11 -10.18 1.53
CA ASP A 301 -14.40 -10.48 0.91
C ASP A 301 -14.44 -9.99 -0.54
N ALA A 302 -13.92 -8.79 -0.82
CA ALA A 302 -13.77 -8.31 -2.19
C ALA A 302 -12.92 -9.25 -3.06
N ALA A 303 -11.78 -9.74 -2.55
CA ALA A 303 -10.94 -10.69 -3.26
C ALA A 303 -11.66 -12.04 -3.51
N ARG A 304 -12.39 -12.54 -2.50
CA ARG A 304 -13.14 -13.80 -2.58
C ARG A 304 -14.30 -13.72 -3.57
N TRP A 305 -15.16 -12.73 -3.40
CA TRP A 305 -16.44 -12.64 -4.10
C TRP A 305 -16.36 -11.91 -5.44
N GLY A 306 -15.38 -11.03 -5.63
CA GLY A 306 -15.27 -10.23 -6.86
C GLY A 306 -14.87 -10.99 -8.11
N SER A 307 -14.72 -12.31 -8.01
CA SER A 307 -14.50 -13.22 -9.15
C SER A 307 -15.74 -14.07 -9.48
N CYS A 308 -16.77 -14.05 -8.62
CA CYS A 308 -18.01 -14.78 -8.84
C CYS A 308 -18.91 -14.00 -9.82
N LYS A 309 -19.36 -14.66 -10.90
CA LYS A 309 -20.45 -14.11 -11.74
C LYS A 309 -21.71 -14.07 -10.88
N ARG A 310 -22.30 -12.89 -10.67
CA ARG A 310 -23.59 -12.79 -9.97
C ARG A 310 -24.64 -13.65 -10.70
N PRO A 311 -25.40 -14.50 -9.99
CA PRO A 311 -26.61 -15.05 -10.56
C PRO A 311 -27.60 -13.90 -10.81
N PRO A 312 -28.28 -13.88 -11.97
CA PRO A 312 -29.28 -12.86 -12.25
C PRO A 312 -30.43 -12.96 -11.22
N GLY A 313 -30.76 -11.85 -10.56
CA GLY A 313 -31.88 -11.75 -9.60
C GLY A 313 -31.52 -11.48 -8.14
N PHE A 314 -30.24 -11.45 -7.75
CA PHE A 314 -29.84 -11.19 -6.35
C PHE A 314 -29.80 -9.68 -6.04
N MET A 315 -30.98 -9.05 -5.97
CA MET A 315 -31.16 -7.74 -5.32
C MET A 315 -32.33 -7.83 -4.33
N SER A 316 -32.06 -7.54 -3.05
CA SER A 316 -32.90 -6.69 -2.16
C SER A 316 -32.87 -7.02 -0.66
N ARG A 317 -32.18 -8.05 -0.16
CA ARG A 317 -32.29 -8.37 1.30
C ARG A 317 -31.02 -8.84 1.99
N ILE A 318 -29.95 -8.04 2.05
CA ILE A 318 -28.94 -8.21 3.10
C ILE A 318 -28.41 -6.83 3.54
N LEU A 319 -29.23 -6.12 4.30
CA LEU A 319 -28.77 -5.22 5.34
C LEU A 319 -28.71 -6.08 6.61
N HIS A 320 -27.55 -6.15 7.27
CA HIS A 320 -27.34 -6.70 8.62
C HIS A 320 -27.31 -8.22 8.85
N LEU A 321 -26.48 -9.00 8.13
CA LEU A 321 -26.01 -10.28 8.69
C LEU A 321 -24.50 -10.50 8.43
N PRO A 322 -23.71 -10.86 9.46
CA PRO A 322 -22.36 -11.37 9.25
C PRO A 322 -22.47 -12.72 8.53
N PHE A 323 -21.88 -12.84 7.35
CA PHE A 323 -21.83 -14.11 6.63
C PHE A 323 -20.83 -15.06 7.32
N SER A 324 -21.28 -15.74 8.36
CA SER A 324 -20.67 -16.99 8.82
C SER A 324 -21.26 -18.15 8.03
N GLY A 325 -20.65 -18.47 6.89
CA GLY A 325 -21.10 -19.63 6.12
C GLY A 325 -20.22 -19.92 4.91
N ASN A 326 -19.67 -21.14 4.89
CA ASN A 326 -18.94 -21.76 3.79
C ASN A 326 -19.77 -21.78 2.49
N THR A 327 -19.90 -20.64 1.82
CA THR A 327 -20.35 -20.59 0.44
C THR A 327 -19.11 -20.49 -0.43
N ARG A 328 -18.70 -21.64 -0.97
CA ARG A 328 -17.67 -21.68 -2.02
C ARG A 328 -18.30 -21.23 -3.33
N CYS A 329 -17.73 -20.18 -3.93
CA CYS A 329 -17.38 -20.25 -5.35
C CYS A 329 -16.10 -21.13 -5.44
#